data_AF-A0A378LMH2-F1
#
_entry.id   AF-A0A378LMH2-F1
#
_cell.length_a   1.000
_cell.length_b   1.000
_cell.length_c   1.000
_cell.angle_alpha   90.00
_cell.angle_beta   90.00
_cell.angle_gamma   90.00
#
_symmetry.space_group_name_H-M   'P 1'
#
loop_
_entity.id
_entity.type
_entity.pdbx_description
1 polymer ?
#
loop_
_entity_poly.entity_id
_entity_poly.type
_entity_poly.pdbx_seq_one_letter_code
_entity_poly.pdbx_strand_id
1 'polypeptide(L)'
;MPISSKLKADFVELINGELDRIPVESFEDFNLIAQELQNIICFSVASCFKSIFFAQPKSTLPKNTLEQIDYVRFCYNNPKDYVASSEHYSEYQKILKERIQAKIIEFQKFTEKEKQSYMSFQQEIHDPSTKSIASVG
;
A
#
# COMPACT_ATOMS: atom_id res chain seq x y z
N MET A 1 -13.38 -15.80 17.64
CA MET A 1 -12.32 -16.85 17.56
C MET A 1 -11.05 -16.31 16.90
N PRO A 2 -9.85 -16.86 17.13
CA PRO A 2 -8.68 -16.50 16.33
C PRO A 2 -8.91 -16.87 14.86
N ILE A 3 -8.45 -16.01 13.94
CA ILE A 3 -8.45 -16.29 12.50
C ILE A 3 -7.63 -17.55 12.23
N SER A 4 -8.06 -18.37 11.26
CA SER A 4 -7.27 -19.52 10.84
C SER A 4 -5.96 -19.07 10.19
N SER A 5 -4.88 -19.84 10.37
CA SER A 5 -3.58 -19.53 9.74
C SER A 5 -3.67 -19.41 8.22
N LYS A 6 -4.57 -20.19 7.60
CA LYS A 6 -4.85 -20.09 6.16
C LYS A 6 -5.46 -18.74 5.79
N LEU A 7 -6.53 -18.34 6.47
CA LEU A 7 -7.22 -17.07 6.19
C LEU A 7 -6.29 -15.86 6.44
N LYS A 8 -5.40 -15.94 7.44
CA LYS A 8 -4.35 -14.94 7.66
C LYS A 8 -3.38 -14.84 6.48
N ALA A 9 -2.95 -15.97 5.93
CA ALA A 9 -2.04 -16.00 4.79
C ALA A 9 -2.71 -15.40 3.53
N ASP A 10 -3.97 -15.77 3.29
CA ASP A 10 -4.76 -15.26 2.17
C ASP A 10 -4.90 -13.72 2.23
N PHE A 11 -5.17 -13.16 3.42
CA PHE A 11 -5.21 -11.70 3.61
C PHE A 11 -3.85 -11.04 3.40
N VAL A 12 -2.78 -11.66 3.92
CA VAL A 12 -1.41 -11.14 3.72
C VAL A 12 -1.06 -11.07 2.24
N GLU A 13 -1.36 -12.12 1.48
CA GLU A 13 -1.05 -12.19 0.06
C GLU A 13 -1.81 -11.13 -0.74
N LEU A 14 -3.12 -11.01 -0.50
CA LEU A 14 -3.95 -9.97 -1.13
C LEU A 14 -3.40 -8.57 -0.85
N ILE A 15 -3.11 -8.28 0.42
CA ILE A 15 -2.67 -6.96 0.86
C ILE A 15 -1.28 -6.62 0.29
N ASN A 16 -0.35 -7.57 0.30
CA ASN A 16 0.96 -7.36 -0.29
C ASN A 16 0.85 -7.12 -1.79
N GLY A 17 0.00 -7.88 -2.50
CA GLY A 17 -0.24 -7.68 -3.93
C GLY A 17 -0.71 -6.27 -4.25
N GLU A 18 -1.57 -5.68 -3.43
CA GLU A 18 -2.04 -4.30 -3.62
C GLU A 18 -0.99 -3.24 -3.22
N LEU A 19 -0.20 -3.49 -2.18
CA LEU A 19 0.89 -2.60 -1.76
C LEU A 19 2.08 -2.61 -2.74
N ASP A 20 2.37 -3.77 -3.34
CA ASP A 20 3.45 -3.94 -4.32
C ASP A 20 3.10 -3.40 -5.70
N ARG A 21 1.83 -3.07 -5.95
CA ARG A 21 1.35 -2.45 -7.19
C ARG A 21 1.33 -0.93 -7.15
N ILE A 22 1.73 -0.30 -6.04
CA ILE A 22 1.76 1.15 -5.94
C ILE A 22 2.79 1.67 -6.96
N PRO A 23 2.35 2.41 -8.00
CA PRO A 23 3.24 2.92 -9.02
C PRO A 23 4.10 4.04 -8.46
N VAL A 24 5.37 4.07 -8.88
CA VAL A 24 6.37 5.03 -8.45
C VAL A 24 7.10 5.54 -9.69
N GLU A 25 6.99 6.83 -9.98
CA GLU A 25 7.55 7.44 -11.20
C GLU A 25 8.86 8.18 -10.93
N SER A 26 9.10 8.59 -9.69
CA SER A 26 10.30 9.32 -9.28
C SER A 26 10.85 8.83 -7.93
N PHE A 27 12.08 9.26 -7.61
CA PHE A 27 12.71 8.89 -6.34
C PHE A 27 12.08 9.62 -5.15
N GLU A 28 11.58 10.83 -5.40
CA GLU A 28 10.88 11.67 -4.43
C GLU A 28 9.55 11.03 -4.00
N ASP A 29 8.89 10.32 -4.92
CA ASP A 29 7.62 9.65 -4.68
C ASP A 29 7.71 8.59 -3.57
N PHE A 30 8.84 7.88 -3.42
CA PHE A 30 9.00 6.88 -2.36
C PHE A 30 8.75 7.46 -0.96
N ASN A 31 9.25 8.68 -0.71
CA ASN A 31 9.07 9.34 0.57
C ASN A 31 7.64 9.87 0.72
N LEU A 32 7.06 10.43 -0.34
CA LEU A 32 5.68 10.94 -0.34
C LEU A 32 4.66 9.82 -0.14
N ILE A 33 4.84 8.68 -0.81
CA ILE A 33 4.00 7.49 -0.67
C ILE A 33 4.12 6.93 0.75
N ALA A 34 5.33 6.83 1.29
CA ALA A 34 5.53 6.40 2.67
C ALA A 34 4.78 7.30 3.68
N GLN A 35 4.73 8.62 3.44
CA GLN A 35 3.97 9.55 4.26
C GLN A 35 2.45 9.34 4.13
N GLU A 36 1.94 9.19 2.91
CA GLU A 36 0.50 8.92 2.69
C GLU A 36 0.06 7.58 3.28
N LEU A 37 0.87 6.53 3.14
CA LEU A 37 0.65 5.24 3.79
C LEU A 37 0.68 5.37 5.32
N GLN A 38 1.61 6.15 5.87
CA GLN A 38 1.66 6.43 7.31
C GLN A 38 0.38 7.11 7.79
N ASN A 39 -0.18 8.04 7.01
CA ASN A 39 -1.42 8.74 7.34
C ASN A 39 -2.61 7.77 7.47
N ILE A 40 -2.67 6.71 6.66
CA ILE A 40 -3.73 5.68 6.74
C ILE A 40 -3.70 5.00 8.12
N ILE A 41 -2.53 4.65 8.63
CA ILE A 41 -2.39 3.87 9.88
C ILE A 41 -2.25 4.72 11.15
N CYS A 42 -1.89 6.01 11.02
CA CYS A 42 -1.76 6.94 12.14
C CYS A 42 -3.08 7.59 12.57
N PHE A 43 -4.11 7.65 11.71
CA PHE A 43 -5.37 8.34 12.05
C PHE A 43 -6.09 7.75 13.28
N SER A 44 -5.72 6.54 13.73
CA SER A 44 -6.28 5.90 14.92
C SER A 44 -5.53 6.19 16.24
N VAL A 45 -4.37 6.85 16.22
CA VAL A 45 -3.59 7.16 17.44
C VAL A 45 -3.20 8.64 17.42
N ALA A 46 -3.91 9.43 18.23
CA ALA A 46 -3.70 10.86 18.43
C ALA A 46 -2.33 11.25 19.05
N SER A 47 -1.22 10.55 18.75
CA SER A 47 0.08 10.80 19.39
C SER A 47 1.35 10.54 18.57
N CYS A 48 1.28 10.11 17.31
CA CYS A 48 2.46 10.00 16.44
C CYS A 48 2.18 10.77 15.15
N PHE A 49 2.50 12.04 14.94
CA PHE A 49 3.75 12.76 15.20
C PHE A 49 3.42 14.22 15.54
N LYS A 50 3.88 14.72 16.69
CA LYS A 50 3.89 16.15 17.01
C LYS A 50 5.01 16.90 16.29
N SER A 51 5.28 16.57 15.04
CA SER A 51 6.30 17.21 14.24
C SER A 51 5.94 17.09 12.77
N ILE A 52 5.90 18.25 12.11
CA ILE A 52 5.97 18.47 10.65
C ILE A 52 4.60 18.80 10.00
N PHE A 53 4.27 20.10 10.06
CA PHE A 53 3.55 20.92 9.07
C PHE A 53 2.06 20.64 8.74
N PHE A 54 1.20 21.45 9.37
CA PHE A 54 -0.11 21.82 8.82
C PHE A 54 0.06 22.68 7.56
N ALA A 55 0.22 22.03 6.43
CA ALA A 55 -0.19 22.46 5.11
C ALA A 55 0.04 21.24 4.23
N GLN A 56 -1.00 20.43 3.96
CA GLN A 56 -0.87 19.39 2.94
C GLN A 56 -0.56 20.11 1.62
N PRO A 57 0.66 20.02 1.07
CA PRO A 57 0.83 20.35 -0.33
C PRO A 57 -0.10 19.37 -1.06
N LYS A 58 -0.84 19.82 -2.08
CA LYS A 58 -1.46 18.86 -3.00
C LYS A 58 -0.38 17.86 -3.34
N SER A 59 -0.57 16.60 -2.95
CA SER A 59 0.41 15.56 -3.16
C SER A 59 0.79 15.62 -4.63
N THR A 60 2.07 15.89 -4.91
CA THR A 60 2.61 15.92 -6.28
C THR A 60 2.69 14.51 -6.88
N LEU A 61 2.21 13.51 -6.14
CA LEU A 61 2.14 12.14 -6.59
C LEU A 61 1.28 12.04 -7.86
N PRO A 62 1.69 11.17 -8.79
CA PRO A 62 0.89 10.83 -9.96
C PRO A 62 -0.51 10.34 -9.56
N LYS A 63 -1.50 10.60 -10.43
CA LYS A 63 -2.90 10.24 -10.18
C LYS A 63 -3.05 8.74 -9.89
N ASN A 64 -2.37 7.87 -10.65
CA ASN A 64 -2.46 6.42 -10.50
C ASN A 64 -1.92 5.96 -9.13
N THR A 65 -0.87 6.62 -8.64
CA THR A 65 -0.32 6.37 -7.29
C THR A 65 -1.33 6.73 -6.22
N LEU A 66 -1.98 7.90 -6.35
CA LEU A 66 -3.02 8.33 -5.41
C LEU A 66 -4.23 7.39 -5.42
N GLU A 67 -4.70 6.97 -6.59
CA GLU A 67 -5.81 6.02 -6.70
C GLU A 67 -5.50 4.68 -6.01
N GLN A 68 -4.28 4.15 -6.16
CA GLN A 68 -3.88 2.92 -5.48
C GLN A 68 -3.79 3.11 -3.95
N ILE A 69 -3.25 4.23 -3.48
CA ILE A 69 -3.21 4.57 -2.04
C ILE A 69 -4.62 4.73 -1.47
N ASP A 70 -5.52 5.38 -2.20
CA ASP A 70 -6.92 5.54 -1.80
C ASP A 70 -7.65 4.19 -1.76
N TYR A 71 -7.30 3.26 -2.66
CA TYR A 71 -7.79 1.88 -2.58
C TYR A 71 -7.31 1.18 -1.31
N VAL A 72 -6.02 1.27 -0.97
CA VAL A 72 -5.50 0.72 0.30
C VAL A 72 -6.19 1.34 1.52
N ARG A 73 -6.44 2.66 1.49
CA ARG A 73 -7.22 3.36 2.53
C ARG A 73 -8.65 2.83 2.61
N PHE A 74 -9.28 2.58 1.47
CA PHE A 74 -10.62 2.01 1.40
C PHE A 74 -10.67 0.61 2.03
N CYS A 75 -9.71 -0.27 1.68
CA CYS A 75 -9.55 -1.60 2.28
C CYS A 75 -9.43 -1.51 3.81
N TYR A 76 -8.64 -0.55 4.31
CA TYR A 76 -8.43 -0.36 5.75
C TYR A 76 -9.69 0.10 6.50
N ASN A 77 -10.45 1.02 5.90
CA ASN A 77 -11.63 1.60 6.52
C ASN A 77 -12.89 0.75 6.37
N ASN A 78 -12.93 -0.18 5.40
CA ASN A 78 -14.11 -0.99 5.08
C ASN A 78 -13.82 -2.51 5.15
N PRO A 79 -13.41 -3.06 6.30
CA PRO A 79 -13.09 -4.49 6.43
C PRO A 79 -14.27 -5.42 6.09
N LYS A 80 -15.51 -4.93 6.21
CA LYS A 80 -16.74 -5.64 5.85
C LYS A 80 -16.83 -6.06 4.38
N ASP A 81 -16.12 -5.37 3.49
CA ASP A 81 -16.17 -5.66 2.06
C ASP A 81 -15.18 -6.79 1.68
N TYR A 82 -14.28 -7.16 2.61
CA TYR A 82 -13.20 -8.14 2.41
C TYR A 82 -13.28 -9.33 3.36
N VAL A 83 -14.01 -9.18 4.46
CA VAL A 83 -14.10 -10.17 5.52
C VAL A 83 -15.57 -10.47 5.77
N ALA A 84 -15.96 -11.73 5.67
CA ALA A 84 -17.37 -12.13 5.83
C ALA A 84 -17.87 -12.03 7.28
N SER A 85 -16.97 -12.22 8.27
CA SER A 85 -17.32 -12.23 9.69
C SER A 85 -16.81 -10.98 10.39
N SER A 86 -17.70 -10.27 11.07
CA SER A 86 -17.37 -9.06 11.85
C SER A 86 -16.37 -9.32 12.98
N GLU A 87 -16.33 -10.56 13.51
CA GLU A 87 -15.34 -10.97 14.52
C GLU A 87 -13.88 -10.89 14.03
N HIS A 88 -13.69 -10.82 12.72
CA HIS A 88 -12.38 -10.87 12.08
C HIS A 88 -11.93 -9.50 11.54
N TYR A 89 -12.76 -8.46 11.66
CA TYR A 89 -12.45 -7.13 11.12
C TYR A 89 -11.23 -6.50 11.79
N SER A 90 -11.13 -6.59 13.11
CA SER A 90 -10.01 -6.02 13.87
C SER A 90 -8.68 -6.71 13.54
N GLU A 91 -8.70 -8.04 13.40
CA GLU A 91 -7.50 -8.81 13.03
C GLU A 91 -7.09 -8.53 11.58
N TYR A 92 -8.05 -8.41 10.66
CA TYR A 92 -7.78 -7.98 9.28
C TYR A 92 -7.13 -6.58 9.24
N GLN A 93 -7.72 -5.60 9.95
CA GLN A 93 -7.16 -4.24 10.02
C GLN A 93 -5.76 -4.22 10.66
N LYS A 94 -5.52 -5.08 11.66
CA LYS A 94 -4.20 -5.25 12.27
C LYS A 94 -3.18 -5.81 11.26
N ILE A 95 -3.54 -6.84 10.50
CA ILE A 95 -2.68 -7.40 9.45
C ILE A 95 -2.38 -6.32 8.41
N LEU A 96 -3.39 -5.60 7.93
CA LEU A 96 -3.21 -4.53 6.95
C LEU A 96 -2.31 -3.41 7.49
N LYS A 97 -2.48 -3.03 8.76
CA LYS A 97 -1.59 -2.08 9.44
C LYS A 97 -0.14 -2.56 9.45
N GLU A 98 0.09 -3.81 9.85
CA GLU A 98 1.44 -4.41 9.89
C GLU A 98 2.09 -4.43 8.50
N ARG A 99 1.31 -4.72 7.45
CA ARG A 99 1.80 -4.73 6.06
C ARG A 99 2.08 -3.34 5.51
N ILE A 100 1.20 -2.37 5.76
CA ILE A 100 1.45 -0.96 5.42
C ILE A 100 2.73 -0.47 6.11
N GLN A 101 2.91 -0.78 7.40
CA GLN A 101 4.12 -0.41 8.13
C GLN A 101 5.38 -1.09 7.56
N ALA A 102 5.30 -2.36 7.17
CA ALA A 102 6.41 -3.05 6.52
C ALA A 102 6.77 -2.37 5.18
N LYS A 103 5.78 -1.98 4.37
CA LYS A 103 6.00 -1.30 3.08
C LYS A 103 6.64 0.07 3.25
N ILE A 104 6.22 0.83 4.25
CA ILE A 104 6.84 2.11 4.62
C ILE A 104 8.32 1.91 4.96
N ILE A 105 8.63 0.91 5.79
CA ILE A 105 10.02 0.61 6.18
C ILE A 105 10.85 0.18 4.97
N GLU A 106 10.26 -0.63 4.08
CA GLU A 106 10.88 -1.06 2.83
C GLU A 106 11.29 0.15 1.97
N PHE A 107 10.35 1.06 1.67
CA PHE A 107 10.63 2.27 0.89
C PHE A 107 11.65 3.21 1.53
N GLN A 108 11.65 3.32 2.87
CA GLN A 108 12.62 4.14 3.59
C GLN A 108 14.02 3.52 3.59
N LYS A 109 14.12 2.19 3.50
CA LYS A 109 15.40 1.46 3.53
C LYS A 109 15.96 1.14 2.15
N PHE A 110 15.16 1.24 1.10
CA PHE A 110 15.61 1.01 -0.26
C PHE A 110 16.84 1.85 -0.60
N THR A 111 17.87 1.14 -1.04
CA THR A 111 19.01 1.72 -1.75
C THR A 111 18.57 2.29 -3.09
N GLU A 112 19.39 3.14 -3.71
CA GLU A 112 19.10 3.68 -5.04
C GLU A 112 18.86 2.58 -6.08
N LYS A 113 19.63 1.49 -6.02
CA LYS A 113 19.46 0.34 -6.92
C LYS A 113 18.12 -0.36 -6.73
N GLU A 114 17.67 -0.52 -5.48
CA GLU A 114 16.36 -1.12 -5.18
C GLU A 114 15.22 -0.21 -5.61
N LYS A 115 15.36 1.11 -5.43
CA LYS A 115 14.40 2.10 -5.95
C LYS A 115 14.27 2.00 -7.48
N GLN A 116 15.39 1.96 -8.20
CA GLN A 116 15.38 1.79 -9.66
C GLN A 116 14.72 0.47 -10.05
N SER A 117 15.09 -0.63 -9.40
CA SER A 117 14.52 -1.95 -9.69
C SER A 117 13.01 -1.97 -9.45
N TYR A 118 12.52 -1.32 -8.39
CA TYR A 118 11.10 -1.21 -8.10
C TYR A 118 10.39 -0.37 -9.18
N MET A 119 10.95 0.78 -9.57
CA MET A 119 10.39 1.62 -10.62
C MET A 119 10.31 0.89 -11.97
N SER A 120 11.36 0.16 -12.36
CA SER A 120 11.35 -0.67 -13.57
C SER A 120 10.28 -1.76 -13.51
N PHE A 121 10.16 -2.45 -12.38
CA PHE A 121 9.11 -3.45 -12.17
C PHE A 121 7.70 -2.86 -12.28
N GLN A 122 7.47 -1.66 -11.74
CA GLN A 122 6.18 -0.98 -11.91
C GLN A 122 5.91 -0.61 -13.38
N GLN A 123 6.93 -0.18 -14.12
CA GLN A 123 6.78 0.09 -15.55
C GLN A 123 6.37 -1.18 -16.32
N GLU A 124 6.97 -2.33 -16.03
CA GLU A 124 6.61 -3.59 -16.70
C GLU A 124 5.16 -4.02 -16.46
N ILE A 125 4.65 -3.81 -15.25
CA ILE A 125 3.30 -4.22 -14.83
C ILE A 125 2.23 -3.24 -15.30
N HIS A 126 2.55 -1.95 -15.37
CA HIS A 126 1.62 -0.89 -15.72
C HIS A 126 1.75 -0.42 -17.18
N ASP A 127 2.73 -0.91 -17.94
CA ASP A 127 2.81 -0.68 -19.38
C ASP A 127 1.65 -1.39 -20.09
N PRO A 128 0.76 -0.67 -20.80
CA PRO A 128 -0.32 -1.29 -21.57
C PRO A 128 0.18 -2.21 -22.69
N SER A 129 1.45 -2.10 -23.11
CA SER A 129 2.03 -2.91 -24.19
C SER A 129 2.25 -4.38 -23.79
N THR A 130 2.46 -4.68 -22.51
CA THR A 130 2.68 -6.06 -22.01
C THR A 130 1.38 -6.87 -21.93
N LYS A 131 0.20 -6.23 -21.97
CA LYS A 131 -1.11 -6.93 -22.04
C LYS A 131 -1.42 -7.54 -23.41
N SER A 132 -0.61 -7.26 -24.44
CA SER A 132 -0.88 -7.72 -25.82
C SER A 132 -0.41 -9.16 -26.13
N ILE A 133 0.35 -9.82 -25.24
CA ILE A 133 0.99 -11.11 -25.55
C ILE A 133 0.25 -12.34 -24.99
N ALA A 134 -0.75 -12.17 -24.13
CA ALA A 134 -1.47 -13.28 -23.49
C ALA A 134 -2.74 -13.73 -24.22
N SER A 135 -2.95 -13.32 -25.48
CA SER A 135 -4.12 -13.73 -26.27
C SER A 135 -3.74 -14.17 -27.69
N VAL A 136 -2.70 -15.00 -27.85
CA VAL A 136 -2.58 -15.90 -29.01
C VAL A 136 -1.86 -17.18 -28.57
N GLY A 137 -2.55 -18.32 -28.63
CA GLY A 137 -1.99 -19.64 -28.39
C GLY A 137 -3.05 -20.67 -28.06
#